data_AF-A0A1G6ZN43-F1
#
_entry.id   AF-A0A1G6ZN43-F1
#
_cell.length_a   1.000
_cell.length_b   1.000
_cell.length_c   1.000
_cell.angle_alpha   90.00
_cell.angle_beta   90.00
_cell.angle_gamma   90.00
#
_symmetry.space_group_name_H-M   'P 1'
#
loop_
_entity.id
_entity.type
_entity.pdbx_description
1 polymer ?
#
loop_
_entity_poly.entity_id
_entity_poly.type
_entity_poly.pdbx_seq_one_letter_code
_entity_poly.pdbx_strand_id
1 'polypeptide(L)'
;MARQALGDQGRQRPRICQVHADELGRETGYRPDLHPARKAQQNAYVERYNRTVRHEWLDLYIFETIEEVQEIATEWLWTYNNERPNMGNGGVTPAMKLKMAA
;
A
#
# COMPACT_ATOMS: atom_id res chain seq x y z
N MET A 1 19.69 39.14 18.70
CA MET A 1 19.20 38.67 17.39
C MET A 1 20.04 37.49 16.95
N ALA A 2 19.44 36.32 16.67
CA ALA A 2 19.81 35.44 15.54
C ALA A 2 19.02 34.12 15.64
N ARG A 3 17.88 34.12 14.94
CA ARG A 3 17.24 33.05 14.17
C ARG A 3 17.37 31.60 14.68
N GLN A 4 16.22 31.09 15.15
CA GLN A 4 15.85 29.67 15.13
C GLN A 4 16.19 29.03 13.77
N ALA A 5 17.02 28.00 13.77
CA ALA A 5 17.04 27.00 12.72
C ALA A 5 15.92 26.00 13.03
N LEU A 6 14.72 26.25 12.50
CA LEU A 6 13.71 25.21 12.37
C LEU A 6 14.25 24.21 11.34
N GLY A 7 14.90 23.16 11.85
CA GLY A 7 15.33 22.03 11.06
C GLY A 7 14.16 21.46 10.28
N ASP A 8 14.41 21.20 9.00
CA ASP A 8 13.54 20.52 8.05
C ASP A 8 12.87 19.30 8.71
N GLN A 9 11.64 19.48 9.20
CA GLN A 9 10.79 18.41 9.69
C GLN A 9 10.26 17.66 8.47
N GLY A 10 11.14 16.89 7.85
CA GLY A 10 10.78 16.05 6.71
C GLY A 10 9.65 15.11 7.11
N ARG A 11 8.47 15.34 6.52
CA ARG A 11 7.27 14.49 6.54
C ARG A 11 7.23 13.49 7.71
N GLN A 12 7.16 13.99 8.94
CA GLN A 12 6.93 13.13 10.11
C GLN A 12 5.59 12.39 9.89
N ARG A 13 5.56 11.06 10.07
CA ARG A 13 4.29 10.31 9.99
C ARG A 13 3.32 10.91 11.03
N PRO A 14 2.08 11.24 10.66
CA PRO A 14 1.15 11.86 11.59
C PRO A 14 0.88 10.92 12.78
N ARG A 15 0.73 11.49 13.99
CA ARG A 15 0.59 10.73 15.25
C ARG A 15 -0.52 9.67 15.21
N ILE A 16 -1.54 9.87 14.39
CA ILE A 16 -2.64 8.92 14.20
C ILE A 16 -2.17 7.54 13.71
N CYS A 17 -1.17 7.47 12.83
CA CYS A 17 -0.62 6.20 12.35
C CYS A 17 0.13 5.45 13.46
N GLN A 18 0.71 6.18 14.41
CA GLN A 18 1.41 5.58 15.54
C GLN A 18 0.42 5.03 16.56
N VAL A 19 -0.62 5.80 16.90
CA VAL A 19 -1.67 5.38 17.84
C VAL A 19 -2.37 4.11 17.35
N HIS A 20 -2.73 4.06 16.07
CA HIS A 20 -3.44 2.91 15.54
C HIS A 20 -2.54 1.66 15.45
N ALA A 21 -1.25 1.84 15.16
CA ALA A 21 -0.29 0.72 15.18
C ALA A 21 -0.10 0.15 16.58
N ASP A 22 -0.08 1.01 17.61
CA ASP A 22 0.02 0.58 19.01
C ASP A 22 -1.27 -0.14 19.47
N GLU A 23 -2.45 0.30 19.01
CA GLU A 23 -3.73 -0.37 19.24
C GLU A 23 -3.76 -1.78 18.62
N LEU A 24 -3.45 -1.88 17.32
CA LEU A 24 -3.34 -3.15 16.61
C LEU A 24 -2.39 -4.12 17.31
N GLY A 25 -1.25 -3.62 17.82
CA GLY A 25 -0.29 -4.44 18.56
C GLY A 25 -0.81 -4.96 19.90
N ARG A 26 -1.68 -4.21 20.58
CA ARG A 26 -2.35 -4.68 21.81
C ARG A 26 -3.38 -5.76 21.52
N GLU A 27 -4.12 -5.65 20.42
CA GLU A 27 -5.19 -6.58 20.08
C GLU A 27 -4.68 -7.89 19.49
N THR A 28 -3.66 -7.82 18.64
CA THR A 28 -3.21 -8.97 17.83
C THR A 28 -1.87 -9.55 18.29
N GLY A 29 -1.13 -8.85 19.16
CA GLY A 29 0.25 -9.18 19.50
C GLY A 29 1.26 -8.88 18.37
N TYR A 30 0.80 -8.45 17.19
CA TYR A 30 1.65 -8.07 16.07
C TYR A 30 2.19 -6.65 16.26
N ARG A 31 3.51 -6.51 16.42
CA ARG A 31 4.16 -5.19 16.49
C ARG A 31 4.56 -4.75 15.08
N PRO A 32 3.92 -3.75 14.47
CA PRO A 32 4.27 -3.31 13.12
C PRO A 32 5.65 -2.65 13.11
N ASP A 33 6.51 -3.07 12.19
CA ASP A 33 7.81 -2.41 11.97
C ASP A 33 7.61 -1.10 11.19
N LEU A 34 7.31 -0.03 11.94
CA LEU A 34 7.13 1.31 11.39
C LEU A 34 8.47 1.90 11.00
N HIS A 35 8.77 1.77 9.72
CA HIS A 35 9.98 2.33 9.15
C HIS A 35 9.95 3.87 9.17
N PRO A 36 11.07 4.51 9.53
CA PRO A 36 11.18 5.96 9.55
C PRO A 36 10.88 6.53 8.16
N ALA A 37 10.26 7.72 8.13
CA ALA A 37 9.66 8.34 6.93
C ALA A 37 10.61 8.56 5.73
N ARG A 38 11.88 8.20 5.83
CA ARG A 38 12.94 8.50 4.85
C ARG A 38 13.45 7.30 4.05
N LYS A 39 12.86 6.11 4.17
CA LYS A 39 13.25 4.93 3.36
C LYS A 39 12.26 4.65 2.23
N ALA A 40 12.22 5.53 1.23
CA ALA A 40 11.38 5.38 0.03
C ALA A 40 11.54 4.01 -0.65
N GLN A 41 12.75 3.45 -0.63
CA GLN A 41 13.08 2.18 -1.26
C GLN A 41 12.32 0.98 -0.65
N GLN A 42 11.91 1.06 0.61
CA GLN A 42 11.14 0.00 1.27
C GLN A 42 9.67 0.01 0.87
N ASN A 43 9.14 1.16 0.41
CA ASN A 43 7.76 1.30 -0.04
C ASN A 43 7.58 1.11 -1.55
N ALA A 44 8.68 0.93 -2.30
CA ALA A 44 8.68 0.90 -3.75
C ALA A 44 7.70 -0.13 -4.36
N TYR A 45 7.55 -1.30 -3.72
CA TYR A 45 6.61 -2.33 -4.18
C TYR A 45 5.14 -1.90 -4.02
N VAL A 46 4.79 -1.32 -2.88
CA VAL A 46 3.43 -0.81 -2.62
C VAL A 46 3.13 0.40 -3.50
N GLU A 47 4.10 1.29 -3.70
CA GLU A 47 3.95 2.44 -4.60
C GLU A 47 3.73 2.00 -6.05
N ARG A 48 4.46 0.97 -6.52
CA ARG A 48 4.25 0.37 -7.84
C ARG A 48 2.84 -0.23 -7.95
N TYR A 49 2.39 -0.97 -6.93
CA TYR A 49 1.04 -1.52 -6.89
C TYR A 49 -0.04 -0.41 -6.95
N ASN A 50 0.08 0.63 -6.11
CA ASN A 50 -0.88 1.73 -6.07
C ASN A 50 -0.94 2.53 -7.37
N ARG A 51 0.20 2.65 -8.09
CA ARG A 51 0.21 3.25 -9.43
C ARG A 51 -0.63 2.44 -10.40
N THR A 52 -0.50 1.11 -10.37
CA THR A 52 -1.27 0.20 -11.21
C THR A 52 -2.76 0.26 -10.90
N VAL A 53 -3.13 0.22 -9.61
CA VAL A 53 -4.53 0.39 -9.16
C VAL A 53 -5.13 1.70 -9.68
N ARG A 54 -4.37 2.79 -9.61
CA ARG A 54 -4.85 4.09 -10.09
C ARG A 54 -5.12 4.06 -11.60
N HIS A 55 -4.12 3.69 -12.40
CA HIS A 55 -4.21 3.84 -13.86
C HIS A 55 -5.05 2.78 -14.56
N GLU A 56 -5.19 1.59 -13.98
CA GLU A 56 -5.88 0.48 -14.64
C GLU A 56 -7.25 0.18 -14.03
N TRP A 57 -7.59 0.85 -12.93
CA TRP A 57 -8.89 0.73 -12.31
C TRP A 57 -9.47 2.09 -11.99
N LEU A 58 -8.94 2.82 -11.00
CA LEU A 58 -9.61 4.04 -10.52
C LEU A 58 -9.80 5.14 -11.58
N ASP A 59 -8.87 5.28 -12.53
CA ASP A 59 -8.94 6.28 -13.59
C ASP A 59 -9.95 5.91 -14.71
N LEU A 60 -10.45 4.66 -14.75
CA LEU A 60 -11.34 4.15 -15.81
C LEU A 60 -12.83 4.23 -15.46
N TYR A 61 -13.19 4.44 -14.19
CA TYR A 61 -14.55 4.37 -13.71
C TYR A 61 -14.96 5.67 -13.00
N ILE A 62 -16.23 6.05 -13.19
CA ILE A 62 -16.92 7.01 -12.34
C ILE A 62 -17.95 6.19 -11.59
N PHE A 63 -17.84 6.15 -10.26
CA PHE A 63 -18.72 5.33 -9.42
C PHE A 63 -19.86 6.17 -8.87
N GLU A 64 -21.05 5.58 -8.81
CA GLU A 64 -22.25 6.24 -8.27
C GLU A 64 -22.55 5.78 -6.83
N THR A 65 -22.16 4.55 -6.47
CA THR A 65 -22.42 3.96 -5.14
C THR A 65 -21.20 3.24 -4.56
N ILE A 66 -21.21 3.02 -3.24
CA ILE A 66 -20.12 2.29 -2.57
C ILE A 66 -20.17 0.81 -2.93
N GLU A 67 -21.38 0.27 -3.10
CA GLU A 67 -21.62 -1.12 -3.49
C GLU A 67 -20.99 -1.42 -4.86
N GLU A 68 -21.15 -0.52 -5.83
CA GLU A 68 -20.52 -0.62 -7.14
C GLU A 68 -18.99 -0.60 -7.04
N VAL A 69 -18.42 0.31 -6.24
CA VAL A 69 -16.96 0.35 -6.00
C VAL A 69 -16.47 -0.98 -5.45
N GLN A 70 -17.19 -1.56 -4.47
CA GLN A 70 -16.79 -2.82 -3.84
C GLN A 70 -16.85 -4.00 -4.80
N GLU A 71 -17.87 -4.08 -5.65
CA GLU A 71 -18.02 -5.16 -6.63
C GLU A 71 -16.88 -5.11 -7.66
N ILE A 72 -16.66 -3.94 -8.28
CA ILE A 72 -15.60 -3.75 -9.28
C ILE A 72 -14.22 -3.92 -8.63
N ALA A 73 -14.02 -3.43 -7.40
CA ALA A 73 -12.77 -3.64 -6.67
C ALA A 73 -12.46 -5.13 -6.47
N THR A 74 -13.48 -5.91 -6.13
CA THR A 74 -13.35 -7.34 -5.85
C THR A 74 -12.99 -8.11 -7.11
N GLU A 75 -13.69 -7.83 -8.22
CA GLU A 75 -13.38 -8.43 -9.52
C GLU A 75 -11.97 -8.06 -9.98
N TRP A 76 -11.63 -6.77 -9.97
CA TRP A 76 -10.32 -6.30 -10.41
C TRP A 76 -9.18 -6.90 -9.57
N LEU A 77 -9.35 -6.97 -8.25
CA LEU A 77 -8.37 -7.56 -7.35
C LEU A 77 -8.18 -9.06 -7.62
N TRP A 78 -9.26 -9.76 -7.95
CA TRP A 78 -9.19 -11.17 -8.33
C TRP A 78 -8.39 -11.35 -9.63
N THR A 79 -8.70 -10.58 -10.68
CA THR A 79 -7.97 -10.61 -11.96
C THR A 79 -6.50 -10.25 -11.78
N TYR A 80 -6.20 -9.19 -11.02
CA TYR A 80 -4.82 -8.78 -10.73
C TYR A 80 -4.01 -9.89 -10.07
N ASN A 81 -4.60 -10.60 -9.10
CA ASN A 81 -3.89 -11.62 -8.34
C ASN A 81 -3.77 -12.96 -9.08
N ASN A 82 -4.78 -13.32 -9.88
CA ASN A 82 -4.89 -14.67 -10.46
C ASN A 82 -4.54 -14.76 -11.93
N GLU A 83 -4.71 -13.68 -12.71
CA GLU A 83 -4.57 -13.74 -14.17
C GLU A 83 -3.43 -12.87 -14.69
N ARG A 84 -3.13 -11.75 -14.01
CA ARG A 84 -2.14 -10.79 -14.49
C ARG A 84 -0.70 -11.31 -14.39
N PRO A 85 0.06 -11.37 -15.51
CA PRO A 85 1.49 -11.63 -15.47
C PRO A 85 2.26 -10.48 -14.82
N ASN A 86 3.13 -10.77 -13.85
CA ASN A 86 3.97 -9.75 -13.21
C ASN A 86 5.45 -9.98 -13.50
N MET A 87 6.05 -9.09 -14.30
CA MET A 87 7.47 -9.17 -14.65
C MET A 87 8.41 -9.13 -13.44
N GLY A 88 8.03 -8.42 -12.37
CA GLY A 88 8.80 -8.42 -11.11
C GLY A 88 8.81 -9.79 -10.41
N ASN A 89 7.85 -10.65 -10.74
CA ASN A 89 7.77 -12.02 -10.23
C ASN A 89 8.36 -13.05 -11.21
N GLY A 90 8.95 -12.63 -12.34
CA GLY A 90 9.39 -13.54 -13.40
C GLY A 90 8.28 -13.92 -14.39
N GLY A 91 7.25 -13.08 -14.53
CA GLY A 91 6.16 -13.28 -15.48
C GLY A 91 5.00 -14.13 -14.95
N VAL A 92 5.12 -14.69 -13.74
CA VAL A 92 4.02 -15.41 -13.07
C VAL A 92 3.09 -14.45 -12.34
N THR A 93 1.88 -14.91 -12.04
CA THR A 93 0.87 -14.13 -11.31
C THR A 93 1.24 -14.02 -9.82
N PRO A 94 0.75 -12.98 -9.11
CA PRO A 94 0.98 -12.86 -7.67
C PRO A 94 0.57 -14.10 -6.87
N ALA A 95 -0.59 -14.71 -7.18
CA ALA A 95 -1.06 -15.91 -6.50
C ALA A 95 -0.13 -17.11 -6.74
N MET A 96 0.39 -17.28 -7.95
CA MET A 96 1.38 -18.33 -8.24
C MET A 96 2.67 -18.10 -7.47
N LYS A 97 3.17 -16.86 -7.44
CA LYS A 97 4.39 -16.52 -6.70
C LYS A 97 4.24 -16.81 -5.20
N LEU A 98 3.07 -16.54 -4.62
CA LEU A 98 2.77 -16.86 -3.23
C LEU A 98 2.79 -18.37 -2.99
N LYS A 99 2.14 -19.17 -3.86
CA LYS A 99 2.14 -20.63 -3.77
C LYS A 99 3.54 -21.25 -3.90
N MET A 100 4.44 -20.63 -4.66
CA MET A 100 5.83 -21.09 -4.82
C MET A 100 6.74 -20.70 -3.63
N ALA A 101 6.32 -19.72 -2.81
CA ALA A 101 7.08 -19.25 -1.66
C ALA A 101 6.70 -19.96 -0.35
N ALA A 102 5.60 -20.72 -0.36
CA ALA A 102 5.15 -21.59 0.72
C ALA A 102 5.80 -22.98 0.59
#